data_AF-A0A7K7S1C1-F1
#
_entry.id   AF-A0A7K7S1C1-F1
#
_cell.length_a   1.000
_cell.length_b   1.000
_cell.length_c   1.000
_cell.angle_alpha   90.00
_cell.angle_beta   90.00
_cell.angle_gamma   90.00
#
_symmetry.space_group_name_H-M   'P 1'
#
loop_
_entity.id
_entity.type
_entity.pdbx_description
1 polymer ?
#
loop_
_entity_poly.entity_id
_entity_poly.type
_entity_poly.pdbx_seq_one_letter_code
_entity_poly.pdbx_strand_id
1 'polypeptide(L)'
;QLRRATGCERVVDVGAGQGHLSRFLAFALGLRVTAVESDARLAALAERFDQELLQELAKPRALAHRGAPLCPHAPRHIPGRLDPAAPWGQFLLPPDPPGAGPAARNPLGGPGGSEDGHRVLVTGLHACGDLGPALLCHFARSPAVAAVALVGCCYMKLSNAPEQQQQPRWYPLSASVAALPGHQLSYRARETACHALEEYQARLRGGSAHLRAHCYRAVLESLIRAAEPGKRHLGLQPGRKAHTLSFTQYAQLGLPLAGLDPVRVPLDSGAVGAMLEQQHKVVAFCTLGQLLAPAVETLILLDRLLYLRERGFHCALVPLFNPRFSPRNLVLVAARTPLDTALAGLAKDTEDGHSSEDEDVEEAESTREGQN
;
A
#
# COMPACT_ATOMS: atom_id res chain seq x y z
N GLN A 1 -15.05 6.56 -12.20
CA GLN A 1 -15.42 7.00 -13.57
C GLN A 1 -14.65 6.31 -14.70
N LEU A 2 -13.45 5.73 -14.48
CA LEU A 2 -12.65 5.08 -15.55
C LEU A 2 -13.42 4.06 -16.41
N ARG A 3 -14.24 3.19 -15.79
CA ARG A 3 -15.17 2.28 -16.49
C ARG A 3 -16.03 2.98 -17.54
N ARG A 4 -16.62 4.13 -17.18
CA ARG A 4 -17.50 4.89 -18.09
C ARG A 4 -16.70 5.51 -19.24
N ALA A 5 -15.50 6.02 -18.96
CA ALA A 5 -14.65 6.65 -19.97
C ALA A 5 -14.06 5.64 -20.97
N THR A 6 -13.77 4.41 -20.55
CA THR A 6 -13.18 3.37 -21.43
C THR A 6 -14.21 2.38 -21.99
N GLY A 7 -15.42 2.34 -21.43
CA GLY A 7 -16.43 1.31 -21.72
C GLY A 7 -16.02 -0.09 -21.26
N CYS A 8 -15.02 -0.22 -20.38
CA CYS A 8 -14.52 -1.52 -19.94
C CYS A 8 -15.36 -2.09 -18.79
N GLU A 9 -15.82 -3.33 -18.96
CA GLU A 9 -16.54 -4.05 -17.90
C GLU A 9 -15.68 -5.11 -17.19
N ARG A 10 -14.51 -5.43 -17.75
CA ARG A 10 -13.54 -6.35 -17.15
C ARG A 10 -12.48 -5.59 -16.38
N VAL A 11 -12.24 -6.01 -15.14
CA VAL A 11 -11.19 -5.48 -14.28
C VAL A 11 -10.24 -6.60 -13.85
N VAL A 12 -8.94 -6.31 -13.87
CA VAL A 12 -7.91 -7.15 -13.27
C VAL A 12 -7.31 -6.40 -12.08
N ASP A 13 -7.55 -6.92 -10.88
CA ASP A 13 -7.06 -6.35 -9.61
C ASP A 13 -5.81 -7.12 -9.19
N VAL A 14 -4.65 -6.47 -9.23
CA VAL A 14 -3.36 -7.12 -8.99
C VAL A 14 -2.79 -6.72 -7.63
N GLY A 15 -2.39 -7.72 -6.85
CA GLY A 15 -2.09 -7.53 -5.42
C GLY A 15 -3.38 -7.39 -4.61
N ALA A 16 -4.37 -8.22 -4.94
CA ALA A 16 -5.73 -8.10 -4.40
C ALA A 16 -5.85 -8.46 -2.91
N GLY A 17 -4.86 -9.14 -2.33
CA GLY A 17 -4.88 -9.57 -0.94
C GLY A 17 -6.10 -10.43 -0.61
N GLN A 18 -6.92 -9.98 0.32
CA GLN A 18 -8.16 -10.66 0.73
C GLN A 18 -9.38 -10.32 -0.15
N GLY A 19 -9.17 -9.60 -1.26
CA GLY A 19 -10.19 -9.35 -2.27
C GLY A 19 -11.23 -8.28 -1.92
N HIS A 20 -10.96 -7.38 -0.96
CA HIS A 20 -11.95 -6.35 -0.55
C HIS A 20 -12.40 -5.47 -1.73
N LEU A 21 -11.44 -4.90 -2.48
CA LEU A 21 -11.76 -4.11 -3.68
C LEU A 21 -12.44 -4.98 -4.73
N SER A 22 -11.85 -6.14 -5.03
CA SER A 22 -12.38 -7.08 -6.03
C SER A 22 -13.85 -7.44 -5.77
N ARG A 23 -14.19 -7.72 -4.52
CA ARG A 23 -15.57 -7.99 -4.08
C ARG A 23 -16.46 -6.77 -4.27
N PHE A 24 -16.02 -5.58 -3.85
CA PHE A 24 -16.79 -4.36 -4.07
C PHE A 24 -17.06 -4.10 -5.56
N LEU A 25 -16.03 -4.19 -6.40
CA LEU A 25 -16.15 -3.98 -7.85
C LEU A 25 -17.10 -5.00 -8.52
N ALA A 26 -17.08 -6.25 -8.08
CA ALA A 26 -17.94 -7.29 -8.62
C ALA A 26 -19.39 -7.17 -8.13
N PHE A 27 -19.61 -7.14 -6.81
CA PHE A 27 -20.94 -7.16 -6.22
C PHE A 27 -21.65 -5.81 -6.30
N ALA A 28 -20.96 -4.70 -6.02
CA ALA A 28 -21.59 -3.38 -5.99
C ALA A 28 -21.66 -2.72 -7.38
N LEU A 29 -20.64 -2.92 -8.23
CA LEU A 29 -20.57 -2.27 -9.54
C LEU A 29 -20.88 -3.20 -10.73
N GLY A 30 -21.06 -4.50 -10.48
CA GLY A 30 -21.39 -5.49 -11.51
C GLY A 30 -20.27 -5.77 -12.50
N LEU A 31 -19.02 -5.50 -12.14
CA LEU A 31 -17.87 -5.68 -13.04
C LEU A 31 -17.40 -7.15 -13.05
N ARG A 32 -16.87 -7.59 -14.19
CA ARG A 32 -16.20 -8.89 -14.30
C ARG A 32 -14.78 -8.75 -13.76
N VAL A 33 -14.56 -9.17 -12.52
CA VAL A 33 -13.28 -8.97 -11.84
C VAL A 33 -12.47 -10.26 -11.82
N THR A 34 -11.20 -10.16 -12.20
CA THR A 34 -10.18 -11.18 -11.92
C THR A 34 -9.17 -10.61 -10.92
N ALA A 35 -9.12 -11.20 -9.74
CA ALA A 35 -8.22 -10.82 -8.66
C ALA A 35 -6.97 -11.69 -8.70
N VAL A 36 -5.80 -11.07 -8.79
CA VAL A 36 -4.50 -11.74 -8.81
C VAL A 36 -3.79 -11.48 -7.49
N GLU A 37 -3.44 -12.56 -6.80
CA GLU A 37 -2.69 -12.50 -5.54
C GLU A 37 -1.56 -13.53 -5.55
N SER A 38 -0.40 -13.13 -5.05
CA SER A 38 0.78 -13.98 -5.02
C SER A 38 0.77 -15.02 -3.89
N ASP A 39 0.10 -14.74 -2.77
CA ASP A 39 -0.11 -15.68 -1.68
C ASP A 39 -1.42 -16.45 -1.88
N ALA A 40 -1.31 -17.74 -2.24
CA ALA A 40 -2.45 -18.61 -2.47
C ALA A 40 -3.39 -18.71 -1.25
N ARG A 41 -2.89 -18.51 -0.02
CA ARG A 41 -3.73 -18.51 1.19
C ARG A 41 -4.63 -17.29 1.25
N LEU A 42 -4.14 -16.13 0.83
CA LEU A 42 -4.93 -14.90 0.76
C LEU A 42 -5.99 -14.99 -0.35
N ALA A 43 -5.62 -15.55 -1.51
CA ALA A 43 -6.57 -15.82 -2.60
C ALA A 43 -7.69 -16.77 -2.14
N ALA A 44 -7.35 -17.88 -1.46
CA ALA A 44 -8.34 -18.81 -0.92
C ALA A 44 -9.22 -18.18 0.19
N LEU A 45 -8.64 -17.32 1.03
CA LEU A 45 -9.41 -16.57 2.02
C LEU A 45 -10.38 -15.59 1.37
N ALA A 46 -9.98 -14.94 0.27
CA ALA A 46 -10.83 -14.05 -0.50
C ALA A 46 -12.04 -14.79 -1.09
N GLU A 47 -11.83 -15.98 -1.68
CA GLU A 47 -12.91 -16.85 -2.18
C GLU A 47 -13.89 -17.24 -1.07
N ARG A 48 -13.38 -17.60 0.12
CA ARG A 48 -14.23 -17.93 1.27
C ARG A 48 -15.13 -16.76 1.66
N PHE A 49 -14.57 -15.56 1.78
CA PHE A 49 -15.34 -14.38 2.12
C PHE A 49 -16.37 -14.01 1.04
N ASP A 50 -16.10 -14.31 -0.25
CA ASP A 50 -17.09 -14.13 -1.32
C ASP A 50 -18.27 -15.11 -1.15
N GLN A 51 -17.99 -16.36 -0.79
CA GLN A 51 -19.02 -17.36 -0.50
C GLN A 51 -19.87 -16.98 0.71
N GLU A 52 -19.24 -16.51 1.79
CA GLU A 52 -19.94 -16.01 2.97
C GLU A 52 -20.87 -14.84 2.60
N LEU A 53 -20.40 -13.88 1.79
CA LEU A 53 -21.24 -12.79 1.31
C LEU A 53 -22.41 -13.31 0.45
N LEU A 54 -22.17 -14.21 -0.49
CA LEU A 54 -23.23 -14.81 -1.32
C LEU A 54 -24.30 -15.51 -0.48
N GLN A 55 -23.89 -16.23 0.57
CA GLN A 55 -24.81 -16.88 1.50
C GLN A 55 -25.66 -15.86 2.27
N GLU A 56 -25.04 -14.77 2.76
CA GLU A 56 -25.79 -13.68 3.41
C GLU A 56 -26.77 -13.00 2.45
N LEU A 57 -26.36 -12.74 1.21
CA LEU A 57 -27.19 -12.10 0.19
C LEU A 57 -28.37 -12.97 -0.27
N ALA A 58 -28.28 -14.30 -0.11
CA ALA A 58 -29.36 -15.23 -0.39
C ALA A 58 -30.43 -15.27 0.72
N LYS A 59 -30.18 -14.70 1.91
CA LYS A 59 -31.13 -14.74 3.02
C LYS A 59 -32.34 -13.81 2.78
N PRO A 60 -33.58 -14.23 3.10
CA PRO A 60 -34.80 -13.44 2.86
C PRO A 60 -34.79 -12.03 3.48
N ARG A 61 -34.18 -11.88 4.66
CA ARG A 61 -34.06 -10.60 5.37
C ARG A 61 -33.14 -9.59 4.66
N ALA A 62 -32.12 -10.06 3.94
CA ALA A 62 -31.20 -9.20 3.20
C ALA A 62 -31.82 -8.64 1.90
N LEU A 63 -32.85 -9.31 1.36
CA LEU A 63 -33.60 -8.85 0.19
C LEU A 63 -34.53 -7.66 0.50
N ALA A 64 -34.98 -7.53 1.76
CA ALA A 64 -35.93 -6.52 2.19
C ALA A 64 -35.30 -5.13 2.48
N HIS A 65 -34.00 -5.06 2.79
CA HIS A 65 -33.27 -3.83 3.13
C HIS A 65 -32.41 -3.25 1.98
N ARG A 66 -32.76 -3.54 0.72
CA ARG A 66 -31.93 -3.12 -0.43
C ARG A 66 -32.11 -1.63 -0.76
N GLY A 67 -31.05 -0.85 -0.57
CA GLY A 67 -30.92 0.51 -1.14
C GLY A 67 -30.42 0.53 -2.60
N ALA A 68 -29.60 -0.46 -3.01
CA ALA A 68 -29.10 -0.60 -4.39
C ALA A 68 -29.02 -2.09 -4.82
N PRO A 69 -29.22 -2.41 -6.11
CA PRO A 69 -29.16 -3.79 -6.59
C PRO A 69 -27.71 -4.31 -6.65
N LEU A 70 -27.37 -5.27 -5.79
CA LEU A 70 -26.11 -6.01 -5.83
C LEU A 70 -26.14 -7.10 -6.92
N CYS A 71 -25.00 -7.31 -7.57
CA CYS A 71 -24.83 -8.32 -8.61
C CYS A 71 -24.46 -9.68 -7.99
N PRO A 72 -25.00 -10.81 -8.51
CA PRO A 72 -24.78 -12.13 -7.92
C PRO A 72 -23.44 -12.77 -8.32
N HIS A 73 -22.58 -12.08 -9.06
CA HIS A 73 -21.36 -12.66 -9.62
C HIS A 73 -20.16 -12.34 -8.72
N ALA A 74 -19.54 -13.38 -8.17
CA ALA A 74 -18.30 -13.25 -7.40
C ALA A 74 -17.09 -12.95 -8.32
N PRO A 75 -16.07 -12.23 -7.82
CA PRO A 75 -14.80 -12.10 -8.52
C PRO A 75 -14.11 -13.46 -8.65
N ARG A 76 -13.29 -13.61 -9.70
CA ARG A 76 -12.45 -14.79 -9.86
C ARG A 76 -11.07 -14.55 -9.24
N HIS A 77 -10.70 -15.32 -8.23
CA HIS A 77 -9.37 -15.23 -7.62
C HIS A 77 -8.39 -16.19 -8.30
N ILE A 78 -7.18 -15.70 -8.56
CA ILE A 78 -6.11 -16.46 -9.20
C ILE A 78 -4.82 -16.28 -8.41
N PRO A 79 -4.25 -17.36 -7.85
CA PRO A 79 -2.92 -17.30 -7.30
C PRO A 79 -1.90 -17.12 -8.43
N GLY A 80 -1.09 -16.06 -8.38
CA GLY A 80 -0.11 -15.77 -9.42
C GLY A 80 0.76 -14.56 -9.11
N ARG A 81 1.93 -14.52 -9.76
CA ARG A 81 2.83 -13.36 -9.71
C ARG A 81 2.87 -12.68 -11.05
N LEU A 82 2.98 -11.35 -11.04
CA LEU A 82 3.29 -10.59 -12.23
C LEU A 82 4.80 -10.63 -12.46
N ASP A 83 5.23 -11.20 -13.58
CA ASP A 83 6.60 -10.99 -14.06
C ASP A 83 6.65 -9.70 -14.88
N PRO A 84 7.42 -8.70 -14.42
CA PRO A 84 7.54 -7.44 -15.15
C PRO A 84 8.29 -7.56 -16.49
N ALA A 85 9.18 -8.55 -16.60
CA ALA A 85 9.95 -8.83 -17.81
C ALA A 85 9.18 -9.74 -18.77
N ALA A 86 8.18 -10.47 -18.28
CA ALA A 86 7.38 -11.33 -19.13
C ALA A 86 6.70 -10.54 -20.26
N PRO A 87 6.66 -11.11 -21.47
CA PRO A 87 5.82 -10.57 -22.53
C PRO A 87 4.38 -10.54 -22.04
N TRP A 88 3.62 -9.56 -22.48
CA TRP A 88 2.25 -9.34 -21.98
C TRP A 88 1.33 -10.56 -22.17
N GLY A 89 1.62 -11.44 -23.15
CA GLY A 89 0.92 -12.70 -23.38
C GLY A 89 1.12 -13.75 -22.27
N GLN A 90 2.07 -13.52 -21.36
CA GLN A 90 2.46 -14.40 -20.24
C GLN A 90 2.35 -13.65 -18.90
N PHE A 91 1.25 -12.90 -18.72
CA PHE A 91 1.05 -11.96 -17.61
C PHE A 91 1.19 -12.57 -16.20
N LEU A 92 1.05 -13.89 -16.04
CA LEU A 92 1.19 -14.55 -14.73
C LEU A 92 2.22 -15.67 -14.77
N LEU A 93 3.14 -15.64 -13.81
CA LEU A 93 3.93 -16.79 -13.42
C LEU A 93 3.19 -17.59 -12.35
N PRO A 94 3.40 -18.93 -12.30
CA PRO A 94 2.94 -19.75 -11.19
C PRO A 94 3.43 -19.18 -9.83
N PRO A 95 2.65 -19.37 -8.74
CA PRO A 95 3.13 -19.04 -7.40
C PRO A 95 4.39 -19.84 -7.05
N ASP A 96 5.19 -19.34 -6.10
CA ASP A 96 6.39 -20.02 -5.59
C ASP A 96 6.24 -20.27 -4.08
N PRO A 97 6.25 -21.53 -3.59
CA PRO A 97 6.47 -22.77 -4.33
C PRO A 97 5.33 -23.07 -5.33
N PRO A 98 5.63 -23.75 -6.46
CA PRO A 98 4.63 -24.10 -7.46
C PRO A 98 3.56 -24.99 -6.82
N GLY A 99 2.38 -24.42 -6.59
CA GLY A 99 1.19 -25.19 -6.22
C GLY A 99 0.74 -26.07 -7.38
N ALA A 100 0.01 -27.14 -7.10
CA ALA A 100 -0.57 -28.05 -8.09
C ALA A 100 -1.70 -27.42 -8.96
N GLY A 101 -1.77 -26.09 -9.01
CA GLY A 101 -2.75 -25.34 -9.81
C GLY A 101 -2.35 -25.31 -11.29
N PRO A 102 -3.32 -25.16 -12.21
CA PRO A 102 -3.03 -25.04 -13.64
C PRO A 102 -2.09 -23.85 -13.90
N ALA A 103 -1.22 -23.99 -14.92
CA ALA A 103 -0.42 -22.87 -15.43
C ALA A 103 -1.36 -21.67 -15.65
N ALA A 104 -1.06 -20.56 -14.98
CA ALA A 104 -1.98 -19.44 -14.87
C ALA A 104 -2.35 -18.93 -16.26
N ARG A 105 -3.63 -19.03 -16.64
CA ARG A 105 -4.15 -18.38 -17.85
C ARG A 105 -3.96 -16.88 -17.69
N ASN A 106 -3.47 -16.23 -18.74
CA ASN A 106 -3.30 -14.78 -18.76
C ASN A 106 -4.65 -14.08 -18.50
N PRO A 107 -4.82 -13.33 -17.40
CA PRO A 107 -6.08 -12.67 -17.07
C PRO A 107 -6.39 -11.50 -18.02
N LEU A 108 -5.39 -11.03 -18.78
CA LEU A 108 -5.55 -10.05 -19.85
C LEU A 108 -5.98 -10.69 -21.19
N GLY A 109 -5.86 -12.03 -21.34
CA GLY A 109 -6.14 -12.82 -22.54
C GLY A 109 -4.94 -13.09 -23.46
N GLY A 110 -5.20 -13.72 -24.61
CA GLY A 110 -4.19 -14.17 -25.58
C GLY A 110 -3.68 -13.08 -26.54
N PRO A 111 -2.80 -13.41 -27.50
CA PRO A 111 -2.23 -12.44 -28.44
C PRO A 111 -3.32 -11.70 -29.24
N GLY A 112 -3.41 -10.36 -29.13
CA GLY A 112 -4.44 -9.51 -29.74
C GLY A 112 -5.50 -8.88 -28.81
N GLY A 113 -5.69 -9.34 -27.56
CA GLY A 113 -6.76 -8.83 -26.69
C GLY A 113 -7.17 -9.81 -25.58
N SER A 114 -8.30 -9.56 -24.89
CA SER A 114 -8.92 -10.66 -24.13
C SER A 114 -9.25 -11.82 -25.10
N GLU A 115 -9.34 -13.07 -24.63
CA GLU A 115 -9.79 -14.21 -25.48
C GLU A 115 -11.11 -13.94 -26.24
N ASP A 116 -11.85 -12.91 -25.81
CA ASP A 116 -13.15 -12.46 -26.32
C ASP A 116 -13.09 -11.07 -27.02
N GLY A 117 -11.90 -10.48 -27.21
CA GLY A 117 -11.71 -9.14 -27.80
C GLY A 117 -12.07 -7.95 -26.89
N HIS A 118 -12.38 -8.20 -25.62
CA HIS A 118 -12.74 -7.15 -24.66
C HIS A 118 -11.52 -6.44 -24.08
N ARG A 119 -11.65 -5.12 -23.92
CA ARG A 119 -10.64 -4.30 -23.24
C ARG A 119 -10.75 -4.44 -21.72
N VAL A 120 -9.61 -4.33 -21.03
CA VAL A 120 -9.48 -4.56 -19.59
C VAL A 120 -9.03 -3.28 -18.87
N LEU A 121 -9.54 -3.06 -17.67
CA LEU A 121 -8.99 -2.13 -16.69
C LEU A 121 -8.08 -2.87 -15.74
N VAL A 122 -6.88 -2.36 -15.51
CA VAL A 122 -5.98 -2.92 -14.50
C VAL A 122 -5.97 -2.01 -13.28
N THR A 123 -6.07 -2.58 -12.09
CA THR A 123 -5.95 -1.84 -10.83
C THR A 123 -4.96 -2.50 -9.90
N GLY A 124 -4.31 -1.69 -9.06
CA GLY A 124 -3.44 -2.17 -7.99
C GLY A 124 -3.39 -1.15 -6.86
N LEU A 125 -4.26 -1.32 -5.85
CA LEU A 125 -4.32 -0.40 -4.71
C LEU A 125 -3.20 -0.67 -3.68
N HIS A 126 -2.63 -1.87 -3.71
CA HIS A 126 -1.46 -2.24 -2.91
C HIS A 126 -0.34 -2.78 -3.82
N ALA A 127 -0.06 -2.07 -4.90
CA ALA A 127 1.02 -2.40 -5.82
C ALA A 127 2.39 -2.07 -5.22
N CYS A 128 2.83 -2.91 -4.29
CA CYS A 128 4.02 -2.67 -3.48
C CYS A 128 5.32 -3.00 -4.20
N GLY A 129 6.36 -2.18 -4.00
CA GLY A 129 7.64 -2.34 -4.65
C GLY A 129 7.53 -2.36 -6.17
N ASP A 130 8.14 -3.36 -6.79
CA ASP A 130 8.24 -3.49 -8.25
C ASP A 130 6.91 -3.81 -8.94
N LEU A 131 5.86 -4.17 -8.18
CA LEU A 131 4.55 -4.46 -8.75
C LEU A 131 3.95 -3.25 -9.46
N GLY A 132 4.10 -2.05 -8.89
CA GLY A 132 3.62 -0.81 -9.52
C GLY A 132 4.24 -0.54 -10.89
N PRO A 133 5.57 -0.39 -11.01
CA PRO A 133 6.22 -0.18 -12.31
C PRO A 133 6.00 -1.34 -13.29
N ALA A 134 5.84 -2.58 -12.81
CA ALA A 134 5.49 -3.72 -13.65
C ALA A 134 4.10 -3.56 -14.30
N LEU A 135 3.08 -3.17 -13.52
CA LEU A 135 1.73 -2.91 -14.05
C LEU A 135 1.74 -1.81 -15.12
N LEU A 136 2.53 -0.76 -14.92
CA LEU A 136 2.69 0.32 -15.89
C LEU A 136 3.38 -0.16 -17.17
N CYS A 137 4.41 -1.00 -17.06
CA CYS A 137 5.05 -1.63 -18.21
C CYS A 137 4.08 -2.52 -19.00
N HIS A 138 3.28 -3.33 -18.30
CA HIS A 138 2.26 -4.17 -18.93
C HIS A 138 1.16 -3.35 -19.61
N PHE A 139 0.67 -2.28 -18.96
CA PHE A 139 -0.26 -1.35 -19.58
C PHE A 139 0.31 -0.75 -20.86
N ALA A 140 1.55 -0.26 -20.81
CA ALA A 140 2.20 0.36 -21.96
C ALA A 140 2.35 -0.61 -23.15
N ARG A 141 2.71 -1.87 -22.86
CA ARG A 141 2.97 -2.91 -23.88
C ARG A 141 1.71 -3.62 -24.38
N SER A 142 0.62 -3.64 -23.62
CA SER A 142 -0.57 -4.44 -23.93
C SER A 142 -1.70 -3.60 -24.51
N PRO A 143 -2.11 -3.81 -25.78
CA PRO A 143 -3.26 -3.12 -26.37
C PRO A 143 -4.59 -3.52 -25.73
N ALA A 144 -4.64 -4.66 -25.03
CA ALA A 144 -5.83 -5.14 -24.33
C ALA A 144 -6.17 -4.27 -23.10
N VAL A 145 -5.18 -3.63 -22.49
CA VAL A 145 -5.39 -2.79 -21.30
C VAL A 145 -5.76 -1.38 -21.74
N ALA A 146 -7.01 -1.00 -21.53
CA ALA A 146 -7.52 0.32 -21.91
C ALA A 146 -7.11 1.42 -20.93
N ALA A 147 -7.06 1.09 -19.63
CA ALA A 147 -6.64 2.01 -18.59
C ALA A 147 -6.13 1.28 -17.34
N VAL A 148 -5.38 2.01 -16.54
CA VAL A 148 -4.81 1.57 -15.27
C VAL A 148 -5.14 2.58 -14.16
N ALA A 149 -5.43 2.07 -12.97
CA ALA A 149 -5.50 2.84 -11.73
C ALA A 149 -4.53 2.23 -10.70
N LEU A 150 -3.58 3.02 -10.22
CA LEU A 150 -2.45 2.52 -9.44
C LEU A 150 -2.22 3.36 -8.19
N VAL A 151 -2.10 2.69 -7.05
CA VAL A 151 -1.66 3.29 -5.78
C VAL A 151 -0.37 2.63 -5.34
N GLY A 152 0.67 3.44 -5.16
CA GLY A 152 1.93 2.98 -4.59
C GLY A 152 1.82 2.86 -3.07
N CYS A 153 2.42 1.82 -2.47
CA CYS A 153 2.32 1.57 -1.02
C CYS A 153 3.66 1.41 -0.29
N CYS A 154 4.58 0.61 -0.84
CA CYS A 154 5.82 0.20 -0.19
C CYS A 154 7.04 0.50 -1.10
N TYR A 155 7.45 1.77 -1.16
CA TYR A 155 8.55 2.19 -2.03
C TYR A 155 9.90 1.60 -1.63
N MET A 156 10.11 1.25 -0.35
CA MET A 156 11.32 0.58 0.13
C MET A 156 11.54 -0.82 -0.50
N LYS A 157 10.49 -1.42 -1.06
CA LYS A 157 10.55 -2.68 -1.81
C LYS A 157 10.87 -2.51 -3.30
N LEU A 158 11.05 -1.28 -3.79
CA LEU A 158 11.48 -1.04 -5.17
C LEU A 158 12.93 -1.54 -5.35
N SER A 159 13.21 -2.25 -6.43
CA SER A 159 14.57 -2.60 -6.79
C SER A 159 15.24 -1.40 -7.47
N ASN A 160 16.29 -0.89 -6.82
CA ASN A 160 17.13 0.22 -7.29
C ASN A 160 18.57 -0.29 -7.43
N ALA A 161 18.75 -1.43 -8.11
CA ALA A 161 20.03 -2.11 -8.18
C ALA A 161 21.12 -1.17 -8.74
N PRO A 162 22.32 -1.12 -8.12
CA PRO A 162 23.48 -0.50 -8.76
C PRO A 162 23.80 -1.26 -10.06
N GLU A 163 24.38 -0.56 -11.04
CA GLU A 163 24.75 -1.02 -12.39
C GLU A 163 25.45 -2.39 -12.46
N GLN A 164 26.04 -2.85 -11.36
CA GLN A 164 26.85 -4.07 -11.24
C GLN A 164 26.05 -5.34 -10.93
N GLN A 165 24.76 -5.26 -10.64
CA GLN A 165 23.88 -6.43 -10.46
C GLN A 165 22.95 -6.54 -11.67
N GLN A 166 22.93 -7.71 -12.34
CA GLN A 166 22.08 -8.04 -13.49
C GLN A 166 20.57 -8.11 -13.15
N GLN A 167 20.08 -7.24 -12.26
CA GLN A 167 18.67 -7.14 -11.93
C GLN A 167 18.01 -6.00 -12.68
N PRO A 168 16.76 -6.16 -13.11
CA PRO A 168 16.02 -5.08 -13.76
C PRO A 168 15.85 -3.90 -12.80
N ARG A 169 16.20 -2.71 -13.30
CA ARG A 169 16.07 -1.45 -12.56
C ARG A 169 14.63 -0.95 -12.67
N TRP A 170 13.88 -1.00 -11.57
CA TRP A 170 12.47 -0.59 -11.50
C TRP A 170 12.27 0.86 -11.06
N TYR A 171 13.36 1.57 -10.77
CA TYR A 171 13.39 3.01 -10.58
C TYR A 171 14.75 3.61 -11.00
N PRO A 172 14.77 4.74 -11.74
CA PRO A 172 13.61 5.39 -12.36
C PRO A 172 13.08 4.59 -13.57
N LEU A 173 11.82 4.81 -13.95
CA LEU A 173 11.23 4.29 -15.18
C LEU A 173 11.30 5.30 -16.33
N SER A 174 11.15 6.60 -16.03
CA SER A 174 11.15 7.67 -17.02
C SER A 174 12.55 8.07 -17.44
N ALA A 175 12.72 8.44 -18.71
CA ALA A 175 13.97 9.01 -19.19
C ALA A 175 14.25 10.36 -18.53
N SER A 176 13.18 11.13 -18.26
CA SER A 176 13.25 12.44 -17.62
C SER A 176 13.86 12.38 -16.21
N VAL A 177 13.39 11.48 -15.34
CA VAL A 177 13.97 11.34 -13.99
C VAL A 177 15.34 10.65 -14.03
N ALA A 178 15.56 9.71 -14.96
CA ALA A 178 16.87 9.12 -15.17
C ALA A 178 17.96 10.14 -15.51
N ALA A 179 17.61 11.22 -16.22
CA ALA A 179 18.52 12.29 -16.59
C ALA A 179 18.84 13.28 -15.44
N LEU A 180 18.07 13.26 -14.34
CA LEU A 180 18.31 14.19 -13.23
C LEU A 180 19.56 13.78 -12.43
N PRO A 181 20.46 14.72 -12.12
CA PRO A 181 21.59 14.44 -11.23
C PRO A 181 21.06 14.13 -9.82
N GLY A 182 21.61 13.09 -9.18
CA GLY A 182 21.24 12.72 -7.81
C GLY A 182 19.84 12.12 -7.65
N HIS A 183 19.21 11.62 -8.72
CA HIS A 183 17.87 11.00 -8.65
C HIS A 183 17.81 9.71 -7.80
N GLN A 184 18.95 9.17 -7.36
CA GLN A 184 19.02 7.90 -6.65
C GLN A 184 18.38 8.00 -5.26
N LEU A 185 17.51 7.04 -4.94
CA LEU A 185 16.85 6.97 -3.65
C LEU A 185 17.39 5.80 -2.82
N SER A 186 17.93 6.12 -1.65
CA SER A 186 18.35 5.12 -0.67
C SER A 186 17.15 4.30 -0.16
N TYR A 187 17.41 3.14 0.45
CA TYR A 187 16.35 2.37 1.12
C TYR A 187 15.59 3.22 2.14
N ARG A 188 16.33 4.00 2.95
CA ARG A 188 15.75 4.85 4.00
C ARG A 188 14.92 6.00 3.44
N ALA A 189 15.33 6.62 2.33
CA ALA A 189 14.52 7.64 1.68
C ALA A 189 13.17 7.06 1.22
N ARG A 190 13.21 5.88 0.57
CA ARG A 190 12.00 5.20 0.08
C ARG A 190 11.11 4.67 1.22
N GLU A 191 11.71 4.21 2.32
CA GLU A 191 10.97 3.86 3.54
C GLU A 191 10.34 5.09 4.17
N THR A 192 11.04 6.23 4.18
CA THR A 192 10.55 7.50 4.74
C THR A 192 9.34 8.02 3.96
N ALA A 193 9.37 7.91 2.63
CA ALA A 193 8.21 8.18 1.77
C ALA A 193 6.98 7.34 2.14
N CYS A 194 7.16 6.24 2.88
CA CYS A 194 6.05 5.39 3.25
C CYS A 194 5.27 5.87 4.50
N HIS A 195 5.69 6.92 5.18
CA HIS A 195 5.05 7.35 6.43
C HIS A 195 3.86 8.28 6.21
N ALA A 196 2.99 8.33 7.22
CA ALA A 196 1.80 9.18 7.28
C ALA A 196 2.13 10.50 8.00
N LEU A 197 2.31 11.57 7.23
CA LEU A 197 2.68 12.89 7.76
C LEU A 197 1.60 13.43 8.71
N GLU A 198 0.34 13.32 8.34
CA GLU A 198 -0.81 13.82 9.09
C GLU A 198 -0.94 13.12 10.45
N GLU A 199 -0.77 11.79 10.46
CA GLU A 199 -0.79 11.01 11.70
C GLU A 199 0.39 11.39 12.59
N TYR A 200 1.59 11.57 12.02
CA TYR A 200 2.75 12.01 12.78
C TYR A 200 2.57 13.41 13.36
N GLN A 201 2.00 14.34 12.59
CA GLN A 201 1.69 15.69 13.03
C GLN A 201 0.70 15.69 14.20
N ALA A 202 -0.33 14.85 14.16
CA ALA A 202 -1.27 14.68 15.27
C ALA A 202 -0.55 14.17 16.53
N ARG A 203 0.34 13.18 16.39
CA ARG A 203 1.15 12.66 17.51
C ARG A 203 2.07 13.72 18.12
N LEU A 204 2.69 14.58 17.30
CA LEU A 204 3.52 15.69 17.77
C LEU A 204 2.71 16.70 18.59
N ARG A 205 1.55 17.14 18.09
CA ARG A 205 0.68 18.08 18.80
C ARG A 205 0.15 17.51 20.11
N GLY A 206 -0.24 16.24 20.12
CA GLY A 206 -0.79 15.56 21.29
C GLY A 206 0.24 15.07 22.31
N GLY A 207 1.55 15.32 22.11
CA GLY A 207 2.59 14.84 23.04
C GLY A 207 2.61 13.32 23.20
N SER A 208 2.27 12.58 22.13
CA SER A 208 1.97 11.15 22.21
C SER A 208 3.13 10.32 22.77
N ALA A 209 2.80 9.38 23.67
CA ALA A 209 3.73 8.36 24.16
C ALA A 209 4.41 7.56 23.04
N HIS A 210 3.77 7.47 21.87
CA HIS A 210 4.34 6.83 20.68
C HIS A 210 5.64 7.49 20.19
N LEU A 211 5.85 8.78 20.43
CA LEU A 211 7.09 9.47 20.07
C LEU A 211 8.30 8.89 20.82
N ARG A 212 8.08 8.37 22.04
CA ARG A 212 9.12 7.74 22.85
C ARG A 212 9.56 6.39 22.32
N ALA A 213 8.68 5.69 21.60
CA ALA A 213 8.97 4.35 21.08
C ALA A 213 10.17 4.34 20.12
N HIS A 214 10.36 5.40 19.33
CA HIS A 214 11.54 5.53 18.47
C HIS A 214 12.83 5.71 19.27
N CYS A 215 12.80 6.50 20.35
CA CYS A 215 13.92 6.63 21.25
C CYS A 215 14.23 5.28 21.93
N TYR A 216 13.22 4.60 22.45
CA TYR A 216 13.39 3.28 23.08
C TYR A 216 13.96 2.25 22.10
N ARG A 217 13.49 2.24 20.85
CA ARG A 217 14.04 1.37 19.81
C ARG A 217 15.50 1.69 19.51
N ALA A 218 15.88 2.97 19.49
CA ALA A 218 17.27 3.39 19.27
C ALA A 218 18.19 3.02 20.44
N VAL A 219 17.75 3.23 21.69
CA VAL A 219 18.51 2.81 22.87
C VAL A 219 18.67 1.29 22.91
N LEU A 220 17.59 0.54 22.64
CA LEU A 220 17.64 -0.92 22.55
C LEU A 220 18.62 -1.40 21.47
N GLU A 221 18.66 -0.74 20.31
CA GLU A 221 19.65 -1.06 19.25
C GLU A 221 21.09 -0.90 19.74
N SER A 222 21.38 0.18 20.47
CA SER A 222 22.73 0.42 21.01
C SER A 222 23.12 -0.62 22.04
N LEU A 223 22.19 -1.04 22.91
CA LEU A 223 22.43 -2.12 23.88
C LEU A 223 22.69 -3.46 23.18
N ILE A 224 21.90 -3.80 22.16
CA ILE A 224 22.10 -5.03 21.38
C ILE A 224 23.46 -5.01 20.70
N ARG A 225 23.84 -3.88 20.08
CA ARG A 225 25.13 -3.73 19.39
C ARG A 225 26.32 -3.76 20.35
N ALA A 226 26.14 -3.25 21.57
CA ALA A 226 27.18 -3.30 22.59
C ALA A 226 27.38 -4.73 23.11
N ALA A 227 26.31 -5.50 23.28
CA ALA A 227 26.38 -6.90 23.68
C ALA A 227 26.88 -7.82 22.55
N GLU A 228 26.40 -7.60 21.32
CA GLU A 228 26.72 -8.40 20.13
C GLU A 228 26.86 -7.52 18.88
N PRO A 229 28.08 -7.09 18.52
CA PRO A 229 28.31 -6.13 17.43
C PRO A 229 27.82 -6.55 16.03
N GLY A 230 27.64 -7.86 15.84
CA GLY A 230 27.11 -8.46 14.60
C GLY A 230 25.59 -8.36 14.45
N LYS A 231 24.84 -8.13 15.54
CA LYS A 231 23.37 -7.97 15.50
C LYS A 231 23.02 -6.51 15.24
N ARG A 232 22.41 -6.23 14.09
CA ARG A 232 22.00 -4.87 13.68
C ARG A 232 20.68 -4.89 12.93
N HIS A 233 19.92 -3.81 13.07
CA HIS A 233 18.66 -3.56 12.34
C HIS A 233 17.64 -4.70 12.46
N LEU A 234 17.60 -5.36 13.61
CA LEU A 234 16.65 -6.45 13.84
C LEU A 234 15.20 -5.93 13.86
N GLY A 235 14.30 -6.68 13.23
CA GLY A 235 12.86 -6.38 13.17
C GLY A 235 12.12 -6.70 14.48
N LEU A 236 12.52 -6.06 15.58
CA LEU A 236 11.98 -6.32 16.91
C LEU A 236 10.60 -5.69 17.09
N GLN A 237 9.64 -6.47 17.60
CA GLN A 237 8.27 -6.04 17.89
C GLN A 237 7.90 -6.37 19.35
N PRO A 238 8.21 -5.49 20.32
CA PRO A 238 8.01 -5.74 21.75
C PRO A 238 6.52 -5.74 22.23
N GLY A 239 5.58 -6.12 21.36
CA GLY A 239 4.14 -6.19 21.66
C GLY A 239 3.34 -4.92 21.35
N ARG A 240 2.00 -5.05 21.35
CA ARG A 240 1.06 -4.03 20.84
C ARG A 240 0.99 -2.74 21.68
N LYS A 241 1.31 -2.79 22.98
CA LYS A 241 1.27 -1.64 23.90
C LYS A 241 2.66 -1.15 24.33
N ALA A 242 3.68 -1.44 23.52
CA ALA A 242 5.07 -1.10 23.87
C ALA A 242 5.31 0.39 24.18
N HIS A 243 4.49 1.29 23.63
CA HIS A 243 4.56 2.73 23.86
C HIS A 243 4.11 3.17 25.27
N THR A 244 3.34 2.33 25.99
CA THR A 244 2.90 2.62 27.37
C THR A 244 3.88 2.13 28.43
N LEU A 245 4.92 1.39 28.02
CA LEU A 245 5.90 0.80 28.93
C LEU A 245 6.95 1.82 29.36
N SER A 246 7.60 1.54 30.49
CA SER A 246 8.92 2.11 30.78
C SER A 246 9.97 1.54 29.83
N PHE A 247 11.12 2.21 29.70
CA PHE A 247 12.22 1.67 28.88
C PHE A 247 12.69 0.30 29.36
N THR A 248 12.82 0.08 30.67
CA THR A 248 13.25 -1.20 31.24
C THR A 248 12.32 -2.35 30.84
N GLN A 249 11.01 -2.14 30.97
CA GLN A 249 10.00 -3.12 30.54
C GLN A 249 10.05 -3.35 29.03
N TYR A 250 10.19 -2.28 28.24
CA TYR A 250 10.34 -2.36 26.78
C TYR A 250 11.57 -3.19 26.39
N ALA A 251 12.71 -2.99 27.05
CA ALA A 251 13.95 -3.71 26.79
C ALA A 251 13.88 -5.18 27.26
N GLN A 252 13.21 -5.46 28.38
CA GLN A 252 12.97 -6.83 28.85
C GLN A 252 12.16 -7.66 27.85
N LEU A 253 11.25 -7.04 27.09
CA LEU A 253 10.53 -7.69 26.00
C LEU A 253 11.34 -7.74 24.69
N GLY A 254 12.16 -6.72 24.44
CA GLY A 254 12.90 -6.58 23.18
C GLY A 254 14.20 -7.40 23.09
N LEU A 255 14.95 -7.54 24.18
CA LEU A 255 16.22 -8.27 24.20
C LEU A 255 16.09 -9.77 23.91
N PRO A 256 15.08 -10.50 24.46
CA PRO A 256 14.90 -11.90 24.14
C PRO A 256 14.61 -12.14 22.66
N LEU A 257 13.92 -11.21 22.00
CA LEU A 257 13.68 -11.26 20.55
C LEU A 257 14.98 -11.09 19.73
N ALA A 258 16.00 -10.49 20.32
CA ALA A 258 17.35 -10.43 19.77
C ALA A 258 18.23 -11.61 20.24
N GLY A 259 17.70 -12.56 21.00
CA GLY A 259 18.46 -13.69 21.57
C GLY A 259 19.39 -13.30 22.72
N LEU A 260 19.10 -12.18 23.40
CA LEU A 260 19.88 -11.67 24.54
C LEU A 260 19.10 -11.83 25.84
N ASP A 261 19.81 -12.18 26.92
CA ASP A 261 19.26 -12.25 28.27
C ASP A 261 19.21 -10.83 28.89
N PRO A 262 18.02 -10.30 29.24
CA PRO A 262 17.88 -8.99 29.88
C PRO A 262 18.68 -8.83 31.18
N VAL A 263 18.90 -9.90 31.94
CA VAL A 263 19.64 -9.85 33.22
C VAL A 263 21.12 -9.52 33.00
N ARG A 264 21.66 -9.89 31.84
CA ARG A 264 23.07 -9.68 31.48
C ARG A 264 23.34 -8.31 30.86
N VAL A 265 22.30 -7.52 30.58
CA VAL A 265 22.42 -6.21 29.95
C VAL A 265 22.09 -5.12 30.98
N PRO A 266 22.96 -4.12 31.18
CA PRO A 266 22.75 -3.08 32.20
C PRO A 266 21.69 -2.06 31.74
N LEU A 267 20.42 -2.37 31.98
CA LEU A 267 19.26 -1.57 31.55
C LEU A 267 19.08 -0.25 32.31
N ASP A 268 19.59 -0.15 33.54
CA ASP A 268 19.43 1.03 34.41
C ASP A 268 20.78 1.71 34.69
N SER A 269 21.61 1.82 33.65
CA SER A 269 22.90 2.49 33.75
C SER A 269 22.77 4.00 33.47
N GLY A 270 23.66 4.81 34.04
CA GLY A 270 23.72 6.24 33.73
C GLY A 270 23.90 6.54 32.22
N ALA A 271 24.55 5.62 31.49
CA ALA A 271 24.66 5.68 30.03
C ALA A 271 23.29 5.54 29.33
N VAL A 272 22.44 4.60 29.79
CA VAL A 272 21.06 4.46 29.28
C VAL A 272 20.24 5.71 29.60
N GLY A 273 20.33 6.23 30.82
CA GLY A 273 19.68 7.49 31.20
C GLY A 273 20.06 8.64 30.28
N ALA A 274 21.36 8.87 30.08
CA ALA A 274 21.88 9.91 29.19
C ALA A 274 21.42 9.76 27.73
N MET A 275 21.22 8.52 27.24
CA MET A 275 20.67 8.27 25.91
C MET A 275 19.17 8.60 25.83
N LEU A 276 18.40 8.25 26.86
CA LEU A 276 16.96 8.54 26.93
C LEU A 276 16.69 10.05 27.01
N GLU A 277 17.57 10.83 27.65
CA GLU A 277 17.50 12.30 27.65
C GLU A 277 17.64 12.91 26.24
N GLN A 278 18.23 12.18 25.28
CA GLN A 278 18.32 12.59 23.87
C GLN A 278 17.04 12.34 23.08
N GLN A 279 15.92 11.95 23.72
CA GLN A 279 14.63 11.71 23.06
C GLN A 279 14.24 12.84 22.11
N HIS A 280 14.42 14.10 22.52
CA HIS A 280 14.11 15.27 21.70
C HIS A 280 14.87 15.29 20.37
N LYS A 281 16.12 14.81 20.33
CA LYS A 281 16.91 14.70 19.09
C LYS A 281 16.38 13.60 18.18
N VAL A 282 15.93 12.48 18.74
CA VAL A 282 15.29 11.41 17.95
C VAL A 282 13.99 11.91 17.33
N VAL A 283 13.17 12.64 18.10
CA VAL A 283 11.96 13.26 17.58
C VAL A 283 12.28 14.28 16.49
N ALA A 284 13.28 15.15 16.69
CA ALA A 284 13.72 16.10 15.67
C ALA A 284 14.19 15.40 14.39
N PHE A 285 14.99 14.34 14.51
CA PHE A 285 15.45 13.53 13.39
C PHE A 285 14.27 12.88 12.62
N CYS A 286 13.34 12.25 13.33
CA CYS A 286 12.14 11.68 12.73
C CYS A 286 11.29 12.76 12.03
N THR A 287 11.13 13.92 12.65
CA THR A 287 10.39 15.06 12.08
C THR A 287 11.02 15.54 10.78
N LEU A 288 12.34 15.70 10.73
CA LEU A 288 13.05 16.05 9.49
C LEU A 288 12.80 15.00 8.40
N GLY A 289 12.82 13.71 8.74
CA GLY A 289 12.45 12.65 7.81
C GLY A 289 11.03 12.80 7.27
N GLN A 290 10.05 13.03 8.14
CA GLN A 290 8.65 13.23 7.75
C GLN A 290 8.45 14.45 6.86
N LEU A 291 9.20 15.54 7.08
CA LEU A 291 9.15 16.73 6.21
C LEU A 291 9.67 16.45 4.79
N LEU A 292 10.63 15.53 4.66
CA LEU A 292 11.20 15.14 3.37
C LEU A 292 10.39 14.01 2.68
N ALA A 293 9.55 13.29 3.42
CA ALA A 293 8.78 12.15 2.90
C ALA A 293 7.94 12.50 1.65
N PRO A 294 7.15 13.60 1.63
CA PRO A 294 6.33 13.94 0.47
C PRO A 294 7.15 14.24 -0.78
N ALA A 295 8.35 14.82 -0.63
CA ALA A 295 9.23 15.10 -1.76
C ALA A 295 9.74 13.80 -2.40
N VAL A 296 10.10 12.81 -1.58
CA VAL A 296 10.54 11.50 -2.07
C VAL A 296 9.39 10.74 -2.75
N GLU A 297 8.20 10.73 -2.13
CA GLU A 297 7.01 10.11 -2.74
C GLU A 297 6.64 10.79 -4.07
N THR A 298 6.64 12.12 -4.10
CA THR A 298 6.36 12.92 -5.31
C THR A 298 7.34 12.59 -6.43
N LEU A 299 8.64 12.47 -6.15
CA LEU A 299 9.63 12.10 -7.17
C LEU A 299 9.32 10.73 -7.79
N ILE A 300 8.95 9.74 -6.97
CA ILE A 300 8.58 8.41 -7.45
C ILE A 300 7.28 8.47 -8.29
N LEU A 301 6.27 9.21 -7.82
CA LEU A 301 5.00 9.35 -8.54
C LEU A 301 5.18 10.10 -9.88
N LEU A 302 5.98 11.17 -9.89
CA LEU A 302 6.32 11.91 -11.11
C LEU A 302 7.12 11.05 -12.09
N ASP A 303 8.06 10.23 -11.62
CA ASP A 303 8.75 9.27 -12.47
C ASP A 303 7.75 8.36 -13.21
N ARG A 304 6.71 7.89 -12.52
CA ARG A 304 5.69 7.02 -13.13
C ARG A 304 4.79 7.77 -14.10
N LEU A 305 4.39 8.98 -13.74
CA LEU A 305 3.59 9.85 -14.59
C LEU A 305 4.35 10.21 -15.88
N LEU A 306 5.61 10.60 -15.77
CA LEU A 306 6.48 10.96 -16.89
C LEU A 306 6.74 9.76 -17.80
N TYR A 307 6.99 8.57 -17.24
CA TYR A 307 7.14 7.33 -18.02
C TYR A 307 5.95 7.08 -18.98
N LEU A 308 4.74 7.36 -18.50
CA LEU A 308 3.51 7.22 -19.29
C LEU A 308 3.36 8.34 -20.32
N ARG A 309 3.65 9.59 -19.96
CA ARG A 309 3.58 10.74 -20.87
C ARG A 309 4.58 10.64 -22.02
N GLU A 310 5.81 10.19 -21.72
CA GLU A 310 6.86 9.93 -22.70
C GLU A 310 6.41 8.91 -23.78
N ARG A 311 5.40 8.09 -23.48
CA ARG A 311 4.82 7.08 -24.38
C ARG A 311 3.48 7.50 -24.99
N GLY A 312 3.05 8.75 -24.78
CA GLY A 312 1.84 9.32 -25.35
C GLY A 312 0.53 8.88 -24.68
N PHE A 313 0.58 8.34 -23.45
CA PHE A 313 -0.64 8.00 -22.71
C PHE A 313 -1.25 9.24 -22.02
N HIS A 314 -2.58 9.24 -21.89
CA HIS A 314 -3.27 10.21 -21.06
C HIS A 314 -3.18 9.76 -19.61
N CYS A 315 -2.61 10.58 -18.73
CA CYS A 315 -2.42 10.21 -17.33
C CYS A 315 -2.48 11.40 -16.38
N ALA A 316 -2.87 11.12 -15.14
CA ALA A 316 -2.97 12.09 -14.06
C ALA A 316 -2.65 11.45 -12.70
N LEU A 317 -2.16 12.26 -11.77
CA LEU A 317 -2.12 11.94 -10.34
C LEU A 317 -3.33 12.62 -9.70
N VAL A 318 -4.15 11.84 -8.99
CA VAL A 318 -5.39 12.32 -8.38
C VAL A 318 -5.33 12.09 -6.87
N PRO A 319 -5.53 13.12 -6.02
CA PRO A 319 -5.68 12.95 -4.57
C PRO A 319 -7.08 12.39 -4.28
N LEU A 320 -7.23 11.07 -4.31
CA LEU A 320 -8.53 10.41 -4.19
C LEU A 320 -9.00 10.24 -2.75
N PHE A 321 -8.07 10.02 -1.82
CA PHE A 321 -8.41 9.73 -0.42
C PHE A 321 -8.08 10.91 0.50
N ASN A 322 -8.78 11.04 1.61
CA ASN A 322 -8.33 11.91 2.68
C ASN A 322 -7.02 11.32 3.28
N PRO A 323 -5.91 12.07 3.32
CA PRO A 323 -4.64 11.56 3.82
C PRO A 323 -4.67 11.15 5.30
N ARG A 324 -5.66 11.61 6.07
CA ARG A 324 -5.90 11.15 7.46
C ARG A 324 -6.50 9.75 7.54
N PHE A 325 -7.29 9.34 6.55
CA PHE A 325 -7.86 7.99 6.48
C PHE A 325 -6.91 7.02 5.78
N SER A 326 -6.31 7.47 4.67
CA SER A 326 -5.31 6.70 3.94
C SER A 326 -4.15 7.63 3.56
N PRO A 327 -2.98 7.49 4.19
CA PRO A 327 -1.80 8.31 3.84
C PRO A 327 -1.36 8.07 2.39
N ARG A 328 -1.79 6.97 1.77
CA ARG A 328 -1.67 6.75 0.32
C ARG A 328 -2.88 7.32 -0.40
N ASN A 329 -2.93 8.64 -0.44
CA ASN A 329 -4.04 9.37 -1.03
C ASN A 329 -3.94 9.60 -2.53
N LEU A 330 -2.73 9.56 -3.11
CA LEU A 330 -2.50 9.81 -4.52
C LEU A 330 -2.67 8.53 -5.35
N VAL A 331 -3.55 8.62 -6.35
CA VAL A 331 -3.80 7.56 -7.33
C VAL A 331 -3.26 8.01 -8.69
N LEU A 332 -2.38 7.20 -9.29
CA LEU A 332 -1.99 7.37 -10.68
C LEU A 332 -3.02 6.70 -11.57
N VAL A 333 -3.68 7.48 -12.42
CA VAL A 333 -4.59 6.98 -13.44
C VAL A 333 -4.02 7.20 -14.82
N ALA A 334 -4.17 6.23 -15.72
CA ALA A 334 -3.77 6.38 -17.11
C ALA A 334 -4.69 5.63 -18.05
N ALA A 335 -4.90 6.15 -19.25
CA ALA A 335 -5.77 5.56 -20.26
C ALA A 335 -5.22 5.79 -21.68
N ARG A 336 -5.68 4.96 -22.62
CA ARG A 336 -5.43 5.11 -24.06
C ARG A 336 -6.32 6.16 -24.73
N THR A 337 -7.38 6.57 -24.05
CA THR A 337 -8.30 7.64 -24.47
C THR A 337 -8.17 8.84 -23.54
N PRO A 338 -8.56 10.05 -23.97
CA PRO A 338 -8.56 11.23 -23.11
C PRO A 338 -9.29 10.99 -21.77
N LEU A 339 -8.74 11.54 -20.69
CA LEU A 339 -9.24 11.35 -19.32
C LEU A 339 -10.21 12.45 -18.88
N ASP A 340 -10.45 13.48 -19.70
CA ASP A 340 -11.18 14.70 -19.31
C ASP A 340 -12.56 14.37 -18.73
N THR A 341 -13.29 13.46 -19.36
CA THR A 341 -14.61 13.00 -18.89
C THR A 341 -14.54 12.15 -17.62
N ALA A 342 -13.43 11.43 -17.40
CA ALA A 342 -13.23 10.62 -16.20
C ALA A 342 -12.85 11.49 -14.99
N LEU A 343 -12.05 12.53 -15.20
CA LEU A 343 -11.51 13.40 -14.14
C LEU A 343 -12.47 14.53 -13.77
N ALA A 344 -13.28 15.04 -14.70
CA ALA A 344 -14.26 16.09 -14.41
C ALA A 344 -15.29 15.71 -13.33
N GLY A 345 -15.58 14.42 -13.18
CA GLY A 345 -16.46 13.93 -12.12
C GLY A 345 -15.82 13.92 -10.72
N LEU A 346 -14.50 13.78 -10.62
CA LEU A 346 -13.79 13.69 -9.34
C LEU A 346 -13.62 15.06 -8.67
N ALA A 347 -13.49 16.13 -9.46
CA ALA A 347 -13.36 17.49 -8.94
C ALA A 347 -14.64 17.95 -8.20
N LYS A 348 -15.82 17.48 -8.62
CA LYS A 348 -17.10 17.79 -7.96
C LYS A 348 -17.24 17.09 -6.60
N ASP A 349 -16.88 15.80 -6.54
CA ASP A 349 -16.98 15.01 -5.31
C ASP A 349 -16.03 15.50 -4.19
N THR A 350 -14.91 16.15 -4.54
CA THR A 350 -13.98 16.77 -3.58
C THR A 350 -14.45 18.10 -3.00
N GLU A 351 -15.35 18.83 -3.66
CA GLU A 351 -15.87 20.11 -3.14
C GLU A 351 -17.02 19.90 -2.14
N ASP A 352 -17.83 18.86 -2.33
CA ASP A 352 -18.99 18.58 -1.45
C ASP A 352 -18.60 17.88 -0.13
N GLY A 353 -17.43 17.22 -0.07
CA GLY A 353 -16.97 16.45 1.10
C GLY A 353 -16.33 17.25 2.25
N HIS A 354 -16.29 18.59 2.17
CA HIS A 354 -15.69 19.46 3.19
C HIS A 354 -16.71 20.11 4.14
N SER A 355 -17.97 19.67 4.15
CA SER A 355 -19.04 20.41 4.83
C SER A 355 -19.83 19.70 5.95
N SER A 356 -19.46 18.50 6.45
CA SER A 356 -20.36 17.83 7.41
C SER A 356 -19.78 16.85 8.45
N GLU A 357 -18.51 16.91 8.86
CA GLU A 357 -17.98 15.93 9.85
C GLU A 357 -17.31 16.52 11.11
N ASP A 358 -17.51 17.81 11.41
CA ASP A 358 -16.89 18.44 12.60
C ASP A 358 -17.82 18.61 13.83
N GLU A 359 -19.07 18.09 13.84
CA GLU A 359 -19.99 18.32 14.98
C GLU A 359 -20.31 17.12 15.91
N ASP A 360 -19.93 15.87 15.61
CA ASP A 360 -20.43 14.71 16.40
C ASP A 360 -19.40 13.99 17.30
N VAL A 361 -18.52 14.71 18.00
CA VAL A 361 -17.57 14.07 18.97
C VAL A 361 -17.67 14.58 20.41
N GLU A 362 -18.54 15.54 20.75
CA GLU A 362 -18.64 16.05 22.14
C GLU A 362 -19.72 15.42 23.04
N GLU A 363 -20.56 14.50 22.56
CA GLU A 363 -21.58 13.82 23.40
C GLU A 363 -21.25 12.34 23.66
N ALA A 364 -20.18 12.06 24.42
CA ALA A 364 -19.97 10.71 24.96
C ALA A 364 -19.31 10.64 26.36
N GLU A 365 -19.10 11.76 27.06
CA GLU A 365 -18.44 11.75 28.39
C GLU A 365 -19.28 12.29 29.57
N SER A 366 -20.58 12.58 29.42
CA SER A 366 -21.37 13.20 30.51
C SER A 366 -22.43 12.33 31.20
N THR A 367 -22.45 11.01 31.02
CA THR A 367 -23.38 10.13 31.76
C THR A 367 -22.68 8.92 32.35
N ARG A 368 -21.95 9.12 33.45
CA ARG A 368 -21.64 8.05 34.44
C ARG A 368 -21.19 8.61 35.79
N GLU A 369 -21.94 9.58 36.32
CA GLU A 369 -21.96 9.83 37.77
C GLU A 369 -23.41 9.91 38.23
N GLY A 370 -23.76 9.06 39.20
CA GLY A 370 -25.03 9.10 39.91
C GLY A 370 -25.97 7.93 39.59
N GLN A 371 -25.90 6.86 40.40
CA GLN A 371 -26.99 6.47 41.32
C GLN A 371 -26.81 5.00 41.77
N ASN A 372 -26.72 4.87 43.11
CA ASN A 372 -26.87 3.70 43.99
C ASN A 372 -25.93 2.51 43.87
#